data_AF-A0A1X7NUG3-F1
#
_entry.id   AF-A0A1X7NUG3-F1
#
_cell.length_a   1.000
_cell.length_b   1.000
_cell.length_c   1.000
_cell.angle_alpha   90.00
_cell.angle_beta   90.00
_cell.angle_gamma   90.00
#
_symmetry.space_group_name_H-M   'P 1'
#
loop_
_entity.id
_entity.type
_entity.pdbx_description
1 polymer ?
#
loop_
_entity_poly.entity_id
_entity_poly.type
_entity_poly.pdbx_seq_one_letter_code
_entity_poly.pdbx_strand_id
1 'polypeptide(L)'
;MTEVQTFQWFDNYLIQQLASQLANGGIDYDYYDQLIAQRRGKFWYKDYRTAYHALRWSLKLVKAVDEMTSLLAKIHDKHLFWQMYQTNFYKIDQAYRKFYFYSDQLIHLNDSFEDLTLTVERHYHQLFLKEFAAKWDQLVMQEARLSRKDITQQTHFYSDEVASFVEQDKKVIVIISDGLRFEAGQELFQRLFRR
;
A
#
# COMPACT_ATOMS: atom_id res chain seq x y z
N MET A 1 -21.59 2.70 27.80
CA MET A 1 -21.36 2.63 26.34
C MET A 1 -21.04 1.22 25.82
N THR A 2 -20.77 0.23 26.68
CA THR A 2 -20.35 -1.12 26.28
C THR A 2 -21.44 -1.97 25.61
N GLU A 3 -22.71 -1.77 25.96
CA GLU A 3 -23.85 -2.55 25.45
C GLU A 3 -24.20 -2.26 23.97
N VAL A 4 -23.98 -1.04 23.51
CA VAL A 4 -24.38 -0.57 22.16
C VAL A 4 -23.52 -1.21 21.07
N GLN A 5 -22.25 -1.52 21.37
CA GLN A 5 -21.29 -2.08 20.41
C GLN A 5 -21.46 -3.59 20.16
N THR A 6 -22.43 -4.22 20.84
CA THR A 6 -22.70 -5.67 20.78
C THR A 6 -23.67 -6.03 19.66
N PHE A 7 -24.35 -5.06 19.06
CA PHE A 7 -25.36 -5.30 18.02
C PHE A 7 -24.80 -5.10 16.61
N GLN A 8 -25.30 -5.91 15.68
CA GLN A 8 -24.89 -5.90 14.27
C GLN A 8 -25.04 -4.53 13.58
N TRP A 9 -26.06 -3.74 13.95
CA TRP A 9 -26.32 -2.43 13.37
C TRP A 9 -25.18 -1.44 13.63
N PHE A 10 -24.45 -1.60 14.74
CA PHE A 10 -23.36 -0.70 15.10
C PHE A 10 -22.21 -0.80 14.11
N ASP A 11 -21.80 -2.01 13.71
CA ASP A 11 -20.74 -2.20 12.71
C ASP A 11 -21.17 -1.64 11.35
N ASN A 12 -22.42 -1.86 10.93
CA ASN A 12 -22.98 -1.25 9.71
C ASN A 12 -22.87 0.28 9.74
N TYR A 13 -23.37 0.90 10.81
CA TYR A 13 -23.32 2.35 10.99
C TYR A 13 -21.89 2.86 11.01
N LEU A 14 -21.02 2.23 11.81
CA LEU A 14 -19.63 2.63 11.96
C LEU A 14 -18.89 2.56 10.62
N ILE A 15 -19.09 1.51 9.83
CA ILE A 15 -18.47 1.35 8.51
C ILE A 15 -18.90 2.47 7.55
N GLN A 16 -20.21 2.77 7.49
CA GLN A 16 -20.74 3.85 6.67
C GLN A 16 -20.17 5.21 7.08
N GLN A 17 -20.14 5.48 8.38
CA GLN A 17 -19.56 6.72 8.91
C GLN A 17 -18.07 6.84 8.58
N LEU A 18 -17.28 5.77 8.79
CA LEU A 18 -15.87 5.76 8.46
C LEU A 18 -15.63 6.00 6.96
N ALA A 19 -16.42 5.35 6.09
CA ALA A 19 -16.33 5.53 4.65
C ALA A 19 -16.63 6.97 4.23
N SER A 20 -17.73 7.54 4.74
CA SER A 20 -18.15 8.91 4.45
C SER A 20 -17.13 9.95 4.94
N GLN A 21 -16.61 9.79 6.15
CA GLN A 21 -15.59 10.68 6.70
C GLN A 21 -14.28 10.61 5.91
N LEU A 22 -13.85 9.40 5.52
CA LEU A 22 -12.68 9.21 4.65
C LEU A 22 -12.88 9.87 3.27
N ALA A 23 -14.07 9.81 2.70
CA ALA A 23 -14.38 10.43 1.41
C ALA A 23 -14.36 11.96 1.48
N ASN A 24 -14.86 12.53 2.59
CA ASN A 24 -14.95 13.97 2.80
C ASN A 24 -13.63 14.63 3.24
N GLY A 25 -12.65 13.85 3.72
CA GLY A 25 -11.35 14.33 4.18
C GLY A 25 -11.39 14.94 5.59
N GLY A 26 -10.28 15.55 6.02
CA GLY A 26 -10.17 16.16 7.36
C GLY A 26 -10.08 15.14 8.51
N ILE A 27 -9.53 13.97 8.23
CA ILE A 27 -9.52 12.82 9.13
C ILE A 27 -8.24 12.73 9.97
N ASP A 28 -8.40 12.31 11.23
CA ASP A 28 -7.28 11.85 12.06
C ASP A 28 -6.95 10.41 11.69
N TYR A 29 -5.88 10.24 10.91
CA TYR A 29 -5.48 8.92 10.41
C TYR A 29 -5.20 7.91 11.53
N ASP A 30 -4.59 8.35 12.62
CA ASP A 30 -4.16 7.45 13.68
C ASP A 30 -5.35 7.03 14.55
N TYR A 31 -6.25 7.97 14.84
CA TYR A 31 -7.53 7.66 15.49
C TYR A 31 -8.33 6.63 14.68
N TYR A 32 -8.43 6.80 13.36
CA TYR A 32 -9.21 5.89 12.49
C TYR A 32 -8.55 4.50 12.39
N ASP A 33 -7.22 4.39 12.26
CA ASP A 33 -6.56 3.07 12.22
C ASP A 33 -6.74 2.33 13.55
N GLN A 34 -6.66 3.04 14.68
CA GLN A 34 -6.93 2.48 16.00
C GLN A 34 -8.38 2.02 16.14
N LEU A 35 -9.34 2.85 15.73
CA LEU A 35 -10.76 2.53 15.79
C LEU A 35 -11.08 1.26 14.96
N ILE A 36 -10.54 1.16 13.75
CA ILE A 36 -10.67 -0.04 12.91
C ILE A 36 -9.98 -1.25 13.56
N ALA A 37 -8.79 -1.08 14.15
CA ALA A 37 -8.06 -2.15 14.80
C ALA A 37 -8.82 -2.72 16.01
N GLN A 38 -9.46 -1.86 16.81
CA GLN A 38 -10.25 -2.25 17.98
C GLN A 38 -11.47 -3.12 17.61
N ARG A 39 -11.96 -3.05 16.37
CA ARG A 39 -13.07 -3.91 15.90
C ARG A 39 -12.67 -5.37 15.75
N ARG A 40 -11.40 -5.70 15.49
CA ARG A 40 -10.94 -7.08 15.19
C ARG A 40 -11.30 -8.12 16.26
N GLY A 41 -11.39 -7.71 17.52
CA GLY A 41 -11.74 -8.58 18.64
C GLY A 41 -13.23 -8.64 18.97
N LYS A 42 -14.10 -8.04 18.15
CA LYS A 42 -15.54 -7.90 18.43
C LYS A 42 -16.35 -8.98 17.72
N PHE A 43 -17.47 -9.36 18.33
CA PHE A 43 -18.28 -10.51 17.91
C PHE A 43 -18.66 -10.49 16.42
N TRP A 44 -19.14 -9.35 15.91
CA TRP A 44 -19.60 -9.18 14.54
C TRP A 44 -18.48 -8.92 13.52
N TYR A 45 -17.22 -8.78 13.95
CA TYR A 45 -16.12 -8.43 13.05
C TYR A 45 -15.96 -9.40 11.88
N LYS A 46 -16.19 -10.70 12.12
CA LYS A 46 -16.07 -11.74 11.10
C LYS A 46 -16.98 -11.47 9.89
N ASP A 47 -18.18 -10.94 10.13
CA ASP A 47 -19.19 -10.70 9.10
C ASP A 47 -18.88 -9.40 8.32
N TYR A 48 -18.15 -8.48 8.94
CA TYR A 48 -17.76 -7.19 8.37
C TYR A 48 -16.27 -7.08 8.01
N ARG A 49 -15.53 -8.19 8.09
CA ARG A 49 -14.07 -8.22 7.98
C ARG A 49 -13.60 -7.58 6.69
N THR A 50 -14.26 -7.91 5.58
CA THR A 50 -13.95 -7.39 4.24
C THR A 50 -14.07 -5.87 4.18
N ALA A 51 -15.19 -5.31 4.66
CA ALA A 51 -15.43 -3.86 4.68
C ALA A 51 -14.39 -3.13 5.56
N TYR A 52 -14.07 -3.68 6.74
CA TYR A 52 -13.02 -3.10 7.58
C TYR A 52 -11.62 -3.16 6.97
N HIS A 53 -11.31 -4.20 6.17
CA HIS A 53 -10.05 -4.23 5.44
C HIS A 53 -10.02 -3.21 4.31
N ALA A 54 -11.11 -3.06 3.54
CA ALA A 54 -11.21 -2.02 2.52
C ALA A 54 -10.97 -0.63 3.14
N LEU A 55 -11.67 -0.29 4.24
CA LEU A 55 -11.48 0.96 4.98
C LEU A 55 -10.04 1.16 5.47
N ARG A 56 -9.41 0.10 5.98
CA ARG A 56 -8.02 0.19 6.45
C ARG A 56 -7.05 0.47 5.31
N TRP A 57 -7.27 -0.13 4.14
CA TRP A 57 -6.38 0.08 2.98
C TRP A 57 -6.61 1.42 2.30
N SER A 58 -7.86 1.91 2.23
CA SER A 58 -8.11 3.28 1.79
C SER A 58 -7.47 4.32 2.72
N LEU A 59 -7.61 4.13 4.04
CA LEU A 59 -6.95 4.99 5.05
C LEU A 59 -5.43 5.05 4.86
N LYS A 60 -4.80 3.89 4.68
CA LYS A 60 -3.36 3.80 4.42
C LYS A 60 -2.95 4.50 3.13
N LEU A 61 -3.74 4.36 2.08
CA LEU A 61 -3.48 4.99 0.80
C LEU A 61 -3.53 6.52 0.96
N VAL A 62 -4.63 7.05 1.47
CA VAL A 62 -4.83 8.49 1.60
C VAL A 62 -3.75 9.12 2.49
N LYS A 63 -3.45 8.50 3.65
CA LYS A 63 -2.33 8.94 4.52
C LYS A 63 -0.99 8.96 3.78
N ALA A 64 -0.65 7.88 3.08
CA ALA A 64 0.65 7.78 2.42
C ALA A 64 0.80 8.75 1.25
N VAL A 65 -0.29 9.05 0.54
CA VAL A 65 -0.32 10.05 -0.53
C VAL A 65 -0.16 11.47 0.03
N ASP A 66 -0.82 11.80 1.14
CA ASP A 66 -0.65 13.09 1.80
C ASP A 66 0.80 13.33 2.28
N GLU A 67 1.42 12.29 2.85
CA GLU A 67 2.82 12.33 3.28
C GLU A 67 3.79 12.43 2.10
N MET A 68 3.42 11.91 0.93
CA MET A 68 4.29 11.81 -0.26
C MET A 68 4.81 13.17 -0.73
N THR A 69 3.97 14.21 -0.78
CA THR A 69 4.37 15.52 -1.32
C THR A 69 5.61 16.06 -0.62
N SER A 70 5.65 15.95 0.71
CA SER A 70 6.79 16.37 1.52
C SER A 70 8.05 15.52 1.29
N LEU A 71 7.88 14.25 0.92
CA LEU A 71 8.95 13.33 0.62
C LEU A 71 9.52 13.60 -0.77
N LEU A 72 8.68 13.77 -1.81
CA LEU A 72 9.11 14.07 -3.17
C LEU A 72 9.91 15.38 -3.26
N ALA A 73 9.56 16.38 -2.44
CA ALA A 73 10.28 17.64 -2.37
C ALA A 73 11.76 17.49 -1.95
N LYS A 74 12.08 16.45 -1.17
CA LYS A 74 13.43 16.15 -0.66
C LYS A 74 14.26 15.28 -1.61
N ILE A 75 13.68 14.84 -2.73
CA ILE A 75 14.35 13.94 -3.68
C ILE A 75 14.98 14.78 -4.79
N HIS A 76 16.29 14.62 -4.98
CA HIS A 76 17.08 15.44 -5.92
C HIS A 76 17.77 14.63 -7.02
N ASP A 77 17.78 13.30 -6.90
CA ASP A 77 18.39 12.39 -7.86
C ASP A 77 17.57 11.10 -7.98
N LYS A 78 17.87 10.29 -9.01
CA LYS A 78 17.14 9.06 -9.33
C LYS A 78 17.40 7.93 -8.35
N HIS A 79 18.60 7.86 -7.78
CA HIS A 79 18.97 6.80 -6.85
C HIS A 79 18.14 6.94 -5.57
N LEU A 80 18.09 8.15 -5.01
CA LEU A 80 17.23 8.46 -3.88
C LEU A 80 15.75 8.27 -4.22
N PHE A 81 15.31 8.63 -5.43
CA PHE A 81 13.94 8.37 -5.88
C PHE A 81 13.59 6.87 -5.83
N TRP A 82 14.47 6.01 -6.37
CA TRP A 82 14.28 4.57 -6.37
C TRP A 82 14.30 3.99 -4.95
N GLN A 83 15.25 4.42 -4.12
CA GLN A 83 15.31 4.02 -2.72
C GLN A 83 14.01 4.39 -1.99
N MET A 84 13.50 5.61 -2.18
CA MET A 84 12.23 6.06 -1.60
C MET A 84 11.04 5.25 -2.13
N TYR A 85 11.05 4.84 -3.40
CA TYR A 85 10.03 3.93 -3.91
C TYR A 85 10.07 2.59 -3.18
N GLN A 86 11.25 1.99 -3.04
CA GLN A 86 11.44 0.69 -2.40
C GLN A 86 11.11 0.67 -0.90
N THR A 87 11.28 1.80 -0.20
CA THR A 87 11.04 1.87 1.26
C THR A 87 9.68 2.47 1.63
N ASN A 88 9.15 3.38 0.81
CA ASN A 88 7.97 4.18 1.12
C ASN A 88 6.89 4.05 0.06
N PHE A 89 7.14 4.47 -1.18
CA PHE A 89 6.05 4.70 -2.14
C PHE A 89 5.38 3.42 -2.66
N TYR A 90 6.06 2.27 -2.68
CA TYR A 90 5.42 0.99 -3.03
C TYR A 90 4.21 0.66 -2.13
N LYS A 91 4.17 1.22 -0.92
CA LYS A 91 3.04 1.01 0.01
C LYS A 91 1.76 1.65 -0.51
N ILE A 92 1.85 2.68 -1.35
CA ILE A 92 0.71 3.32 -2.00
C ILE A 92 0.11 2.38 -3.04
N ASP A 93 0.93 1.82 -3.93
CA ASP A 93 0.52 0.78 -4.89
C ASP A 93 -0.08 -0.44 -4.17
N GLN A 94 0.55 -0.86 -3.07
CA GLN A 94 0.06 -1.97 -2.26
C GLN A 94 -1.32 -1.67 -1.69
N ALA A 95 -1.49 -0.47 -1.12
CA ALA A 95 -2.75 -0.05 -0.52
C ALA A 95 -3.86 0.07 -1.55
N TYR A 96 -3.55 0.59 -2.75
CA TYR A 96 -4.48 0.68 -3.86
C TYR A 96 -4.98 -0.71 -4.30
N ARG A 97 -4.05 -1.63 -4.62
CA ARG A 97 -4.40 -3.00 -5.01
C ARG A 97 -5.19 -3.73 -3.92
N LYS A 98 -4.81 -3.54 -2.66
CA LYS A 98 -5.49 -4.16 -1.52
C LYS A 98 -6.88 -3.60 -1.28
N PHE A 99 -7.08 -2.30 -1.45
CA PHE A 99 -8.40 -1.69 -1.36
C PHE A 99 -9.35 -2.37 -2.36
N TYR A 100 -8.97 -2.42 -3.64
CA TYR A 100 -9.75 -3.09 -4.69
C TYR A 100 -10.01 -4.56 -4.39
N PHE A 101 -8.98 -5.29 -3.96
CA PHE A 101 -9.13 -6.69 -3.58
C PHE A 101 -10.25 -6.92 -2.56
N TYR A 102 -10.41 -6.03 -1.56
CA TYR A 102 -11.47 -6.16 -0.57
C TYR A 102 -12.79 -5.52 -1.02
N SER A 103 -12.77 -4.38 -1.72
CA SER A 103 -14.00 -3.73 -2.18
C SER A 103 -14.75 -4.60 -3.19
N ASP A 104 -14.04 -5.29 -4.08
CA ASP A 104 -14.65 -6.16 -5.11
C ASP A 104 -15.37 -7.39 -4.52
N GLN A 105 -15.07 -7.72 -3.26
CA GLN A 105 -15.75 -8.80 -2.53
C GLN A 105 -17.01 -8.33 -1.79
N LEU A 106 -17.30 -7.02 -1.78
CA LEU A 106 -18.50 -6.48 -1.16
C LEU A 106 -19.69 -6.67 -2.10
N ILE A 107 -20.69 -7.44 -1.66
CA ILE A 107 -21.88 -7.79 -2.47
C ILE A 107 -22.77 -6.56 -2.73
N HIS A 108 -22.74 -5.57 -1.82
CA HIS A 108 -23.47 -4.31 -1.95
C HIS A 108 -22.57 -3.15 -1.48
N LEU A 109 -22.01 -2.40 -2.43
CA LEU A 109 -21.45 -1.09 -2.14
C LEU A 109 -22.63 -0.14 -1.88
N ASN A 110 -22.61 0.54 -0.75
CA ASN A 110 -23.52 1.65 -0.50
C ASN A 110 -22.87 2.95 -1.00
N ASP A 111 -23.66 4.01 -1.11
CA ASP A 111 -23.21 5.33 -1.60
C ASP A 111 -21.92 5.80 -0.92
N SER A 112 -21.76 5.55 0.39
CA SER A 112 -20.54 5.93 1.12
C SER A 112 -19.28 5.19 0.63
N PHE A 113 -19.41 3.94 0.18
CA PHE A 113 -18.29 3.19 -0.42
C PHE A 113 -18.03 3.62 -1.87
N GLU A 114 -19.04 4.04 -2.62
CA GLU A 114 -18.85 4.61 -3.95
C GLU A 114 -18.06 5.92 -3.86
N ASP A 115 -18.47 6.82 -2.96
CA ASP A 115 -17.75 8.08 -2.68
C ASP A 115 -16.32 7.84 -2.20
N LEU A 116 -16.13 6.83 -1.34
CA LEU A 116 -14.81 6.40 -0.90
C LEU A 116 -13.96 5.88 -2.08
N THR A 117 -14.56 5.13 -2.99
CA THR A 117 -13.86 4.60 -4.17
C THR A 117 -13.40 5.74 -5.07
N LEU A 118 -14.27 6.71 -5.35
CA LEU A 118 -13.90 7.93 -6.10
C LEU A 118 -12.77 8.69 -5.41
N THR A 119 -12.79 8.74 -4.08
CA THR A 119 -11.74 9.36 -3.28
C THR A 119 -10.41 8.61 -3.42
N VAL A 120 -10.41 7.28 -3.30
CA VAL A 120 -9.21 6.45 -3.49
C VAL A 120 -8.65 6.62 -4.90
N GLU A 121 -9.51 6.58 -5.90
CA GLU A 121 -9.16 6.78 -7.32
C GLU A 121 -8.50 8.14 -7.56
N ARG A 122 -9.08 9.21 -7.01
CA ARG A 122 -8.51 10.56 -7.09
C ARG A 122 -7.14 10.63 -6.44
N HIS A 123 -6.98 10.09 -5.22
CA HIS A 123 -5.69 10.11 -4.53
C HIS A 123 -4.64 9.32 -5.30
N TYR A 124 -5.00 8.14 -5.82
CA TYR A 124 -4.05 7.30 -6.55
C TYR A 124 -3.66 7.90 -7.91
N HIS A 125 -4.62 8.27 -8.75
CA HIS A 125 -4.32 8.70 -10.11
C HIS A 125 -3.87 10.15 -10.19
N GLN A 126 -4.55 11.06 -9.48
CA GLN A 126 -4.33 12.49 -9.63
C GLN A 126 -3.29 13.05 -8.66
N LEU A 127 -3.23 12.54 -7.43
CA LEU A 127 -2.32 13.07 -6.41
C LEU A 127 -1.03 12.25 -6.28
N PHE A 128 -1.09 10.93 -6.47
CA PHE A 128 0.07 10.06 -6.44
C PHE A 128 0.72 9.91 -7.81
N LEU A 129 0.08 9.19 -8.73
CA LEU A 129 0.70 8.72 -9.97
C LEU A 129 1.17 9.88 -10.85
N LYS A 130 0.36 10.94 -10.96
CA LYS A 130 0.71 12.16 -11.71
C LYS A 130 1.96 12.84 -11.18
N GLU A 131 2.01 13.14 -9.88
CA GLU A 131 3.14 13.84 -9.25
C GLU A 131 4.39 12.96 -9.21
N PHE A 132 4.22 11.68 -8.93
CA PHE A 132 5.29 10.68 -8.98
C PHE A 132 5.92 10.59 -10.37
N ALA A 133 5.09 10.48 -11.42
CA ALA A 133 5.55 10.42 -12.81
C ALA A 133 6.25 11.73 -13.23
N ALA A 134 5.66 12.89 -12.90
CA ALA A 134 6.27 14.19 -13.21
C ALA A 134 7.66 14.34 -12.55
N LYS A 135 7.79 13.93 -11.28
CA LYS A 135 9.07 13.95 -10.57
C LYS A 135 10.08 12.99 -11.20
N TRP A 136 9.65 11.78 -11.55
CA TRP A 136 10.49 10.80 -12.23
C TRP A 136 11.01 11.34 -13.57
N ASP A 137 10.12 11.87 -14.41
CA ASP A 137 10.48 12.43 -15.72
C ASP A 137 11.48 13.57 -15.58
N GLN A 138 11.25 14.48 -14.63
CA GLN A 138 12.20 15.56 -14.31
C GLN A 138 13.59 15.01 -13.99
N LEU A 139 13.69 14.02 -13.11
CA LEU A 139 14.97 13.45 -12.71
C LEU A 139 15.63 12.67 -13.85
N VAL A 140 14.85 11.91 -14.64
CA VAL A 140 15.33 11.16 -15.79
C VAL A 140 15.92 12.05 -16.87
N MET A 141 15.23 13.12 -17.24
CA MET A 141 15.67 14.06 -18.26
C MET A 141 16.95 14.84 -17.89
N GLN A 142 17.25 14.99 -16.60
CA GLN A 142 18.45 15.70 -16.13
C GLN A 142 19.76 14.93 -16.34
N GLU A 143 19.73 13.61 -16.54
CA GLU A 143 20.94 12.84 -16.82
C GLU A 143 20.93 12.27 -18.24
N ALA A 144 22.02 12.48 -18.97
CA ALA A 144 22.19 12.02 -20.34
C ALA A 144 22.20 10.48 -20.50
N ARG A 145 22.39 9.71 -19.41
CA ARG A 145 22.36 8.25 -19.40
C ARG A 145 21.79 7.75 -18.08
N LEU A 146 20.93 6.72 -18.13
CA LEU A 146 20.64 5.91 -16.95
C LEU A 146 21.94 5.24 -16.53
N SER A 147 22.58 5.75 -15.47
CA SER A 147 23.78 5.17 -14.88
C SER A 147 23.51 3.70 -14.54
N ARG A 148 24.16 2.78 -15.25
CA ARG A 148 24.05 1.33 -15.01
C ARG A 148 24.84 0.87 -13.77
N LYS A 149 25.59 1.78 -13.14
CA LYS A 149 26.58 1.46 -12.10
C LYS A 149 25.97 1.24 -10.72
N ASP A 150 24.78 1.80 -10.46
CA ASP A 150 24.21 1.86 -9.11
C ASP A 150 23.05 0.87 -8.90
N ILE A 151 22.76 0.02 -9.90
CA ILE A 151 21.72 -1.01 -9.83
C ILE A 151 22.36 -2.37 -10.10
N THR A 152 22.27 -3.29 -9.14
CA THR A 152 22.68 -4.69 -9.31
C THR A 152 22.02 -5.25 -10.55
N GLN A 153 22.82 -5.64 -11.54
CA GLN A 153 22.28 -6.21 -12.76
C GLN A 153 21.78 -7.62 -12.44
N GLN A 154 20.60 -7.97 -12.97
CA GLN A 154 20.06 -9.32 -12.83
C GLN A 154 21.04 -10.40 -13.33
N THR A 155 21.94 -10.08 -14.27
CA THR A 155 23.00 -10.97 -14.75
C THR A 155 24.02 -11.35 -13.68
N HIS A 156 24.19 -10.53 -12.63
CA HIS A 156 25.06 -10.80 -11.49
C HIS A 156 24.34 -11.47 -10.32
N PHE A 157 23.02 -11.71 -10.41
CA PHE A 157 22.24 -12.29 -9.32
C PHE A 157 22.84 -13.59 -8.76
N TYR A 158 23.27 -14.51 -9.64
CA TYR A 158 23.84 -15.77 -9.17
C TYR A 158 25.14 -15.56 -8.39
N SER A 159 26.07 -14.75 -8.92
CA SER A 159 27.36 -14.49 -8.28
C SER A 159 27.18 -13.77 -6.94
N ASP A 160 26.26 -12.81 -6.90
CA ASP A 160 26.13 -11.88 -5.78
C ASP A 160 25.27 -12.46 -4.65
N GLU A 161 24.22 -13.23 -4.98
CA GLU A 161 23.19 -13.67 -4.02
C GLU A 161 23.16 -15.19 -3.77
N VAL A 162 23.67 -16.03 -4.69
CA VAL A 162 23.51 -17.50 -4.62
C VAL A 162 24.82 -18.24 -4.41
N ALA A 163 25.89 -17.85 -5.10
CA ALA A 163 27.14 -18.59 -5.17
C ALA A 163 27.72 -18.93 -3.79
N SER A 164 27.73 -17.96 -2.86
CA SER A 164 28.29 -18.12 -1.52
C SER A 164 27.58 -19.20 -0.68
N PHE A 165 26.29 -19.42 -0.89
CA PHE A 165 25.54 -20.47 -0.20
C PHE A 165 25.87 -21.86 -0.76
N VAL A 166 25.99 -21.96 -2.09
CA VAL A 166 26.34 -23.20 -2.78
C VAL A 166 27.75 -23.65 -2.38
N GLU A 167 28.70 -22.70 -2.33
CA GLU A 167 30.08 -22.96 -1.87
C GLU A 167 30.15 -23.44 -0.42
N GLN A 168 29.16 -23.07 0.41
CA GLN A 168 29.03 -23.52 1.81
C GLN A 168 28.19 -24.79 1.97
N ASP A 169 27.86 -25.50 0.88
CA ASP A 169 26.99 -26.68 0.85
C ASP A 169 25.60 -26.44 1.49
N LYS A 170 25.09 -25.20 1.39
CA LYS A 170 23.76 -24.82 1.88
C LYS A 170 22.73 -24.94 0.76
N LYS A 171 21.55 -25.46 1.10
CA LYS A 171 20.41 -25.49 0.18
C LYS A 171 19.75 -24.12 0.10
N VAL A 172 19.59 -23.60 -1.11
CA VAL A 172 18.90 -22.33 -1.40
C VAL A 172 17.73 -22.59 -2.34
N ILE A 173 16.60 -21.95 -2.07
CA ILE A 173 15.45 -21.91 -2.97
C ILE A 173 15.36 -20.48 -3.52
N VAL A 174 15.40 -20.36 -4.85
CA VAL A 174 15.29 -19.08 -5.55
C VAL A 174 13.91 -19.01 -6.21
N ILE A 175 13.19 -17.90 -5.96
CA ILE A 175 11.93 -17.58 -6.62
C ILE A 175 12.17 -16.32 -7.45
N ILE A 176 12.18 -16.46 -8.79
CA ILE A 176 12.27 -15.34 -9.72
C ILE A 176 10.92 -15.18 -10.40
N SER A 177 10.42 -13.95 -10.43
CA SER A 177 9.20 -13.60 -11.17
C SER A 177 9.43 -12.29 -11.91
N ASP A 178 9.36 -12.34 -13.23
CA ASP A 178 9.42 -11.18 -14.13
C ASP A 178 8.08 -10.41 -14.18
N GLY A 179 6.97 -11.09 -13.83
CA GLY A 179 5.63 -10.51 -13.84
C GLY A 179 5.15 -9.87 -12.53
N LEU A 180 5.94 -9.91 -11.45
CA LEU A 180 5.52 -9.28 -10.18
C LEU A 180 5.87 -7.81 -10.17
N ARG A 181 4.86 -6.95 -9.98
CA ARG A 181 5.09 -5.58 -9.55
C ARG A 181 5.79 -5.59 -8.18
N PHE A 182 6.60 -4.57 -7.93
CA PHE A 182 7.46 -4.51 -6.75
C PHE A 182 6.68 -4.66 -5.43
N GLU A 183 5.52 -4.01 -5.30
CA GLU A 183 4.70 -4.06 -4.09
C GLU A 183 4.10 -5.44 -3.80
N ALA A 184 3.85 -6.23 -4.86
CA ALA A 184 3.40 -7.60 -4.76
C ALA A 184 4.55 -8.54 -4.36
N GLY A 185 5.74 -8.34 -4.94
CA GLY A 185 6.96 -9.01 -4.51
C GLY A 185 7.29 -8.75 -3.04
N GLN A 186 7.18 -7.50 -2.60
CA GLN A 186 7.42 -7.12 -1.21
C GLN A 186 6.37 -7.71 -0.26
N GLU A 187 5.11 -7.82 -0.68
CA GLU A 187 4.09 -8.53 0.09
C GLU A 187 4.43 -10.03 0.23
N LEU A 188 4.83 -10.69 -0.85
CA LEU A 188 5.24 -12.10 -0.83
C LEU A 188 6.44 -12.31 0.10
N PHE A 189 7.46 -11.46 -0.02
CA PHE A 189 8.63 -11.47 0.86
C PHE A 189 8.19 -11.39 2.34
N GLN A 190 7.36 -10.42 2.70
CA GLN A 190 6.88 -10.29 4.09
C GLN A 190 6.09 -11.52 4.57
N ARG A 191 5.37 -12.22 3.68
CA ARG A 191 4.64 -13.44 4.03
C ARG A 191 5.56 -14.64 4.26
N LEU A 192 6.64 -14.76 3.50
CA LEU A 192 7.62 -15.83 3.66
C LEU A 192 8.46 -15.65 4.93
N PHE A 193 8.74 -14.40 5.32
CA PHE A 193 9.57 -14.07 6.48
C PHE A 193 8.78 -13.82 7.77
N ARG A 194 7.44 -13.85 7.72
CA ARG A 194 6.60 -13.88 8.93
C ARG A 194 6.61 -15.29 9.52
N ARG A 195 7.28 -15.46 10.65
CA ARG A 195 7.12 -16.62 11.55
C ARG A 195 5.79 -16.54 12.30
#